data_AF-A0A5E4HK83-F1
#
_entry.id   AF-A0A5E4HK83-F1
#
_cell.length_a   1.000
_cell.length_b   1.000
_cell.length_c   1.000
_cell.angle_alpha   90.00
_cell.angle_beta   90.00
_cell.angle_gamma   90.00
#
_symmetry.space_group_name_H-M   'P 1'
#
loop_
_entity.id
_entity.type
_entity.pdbx_description
1 polymer ?
#
loop_
_entity_poly.entity_id
_entity_poly.type
_entity_poly.pdbx_seq_one_letter_code
_entity_poly.pdbx_strand_id
1 'polypeptide(L)'
;MEIKKVHKVLIGFAVVVVAVVAVLSVLSSSKKSQDSVNFFYGETCPHCKAVEQFIADNNINATLNIIGKEVSSNRDNLAEMSSYARKCGLSGDTLEVPFVAANGRCYMGEEEVTSFFRSKINQTK
;
A
#
# COMPACT_ATOMS: atom_id res chain seq x y z
N MET A 1 -61.41 -15.88 2.67
CA MET A 1 -60.38 -14.95 3.18
C MET A 1 -59.15 -15.03 2.26
N GLU A 2 -59.15 -14.20 1.21
CA GLU A 2 -58.00 -13.45 0.65
C GLU A 2 -56.60 -14.12 0.47
N ILE A 3 -56.52 -15.32 -0.13
CA ILE A 3 -55.23 -15.92 -0.58
C ILE A 3 -54.44 -15.01 -1.55
N LYS A 4 -55.17 -14.14 -2.29
CA LYS A 4 -54.59 -13.17 -3.23
C LYS A 4 -53.87 -12.00 -2.52
N LYS A 5 -54.27 -11.64 -1.29
CA LYS A 5 -53.55 -10.64 -0.49
C LYS A 5 -52.24 -11.19 0.04
N VAL A 6 -52.24 -12.46 0.49
CA VAL A 6 -51.04 -13.12 1.02
C VAL A 6 -49.94 -13.20 -0.04
N HIS A 7 -50.28 -13.52 -1.29
CA HIS A 7 -49.32 -13.53 -2.41
C HIS A 7 -48.74 -12.13 -2.71
N LYS A 8 -49.56 -11.08 -2.72
CA LYS A 8 -49.07 -9.71 -2.97
C LYS A 8 -48.17 -9.20 -1.84
N VAL A 9 -48.47 -9.56 -0.60
CA VAL A 9 -47.64 -9.23 0.57
C VAL A 9 -46.30 -9.97 0.54
N LEU A 10 -46.30 -11.26 0.17
CA LEU A 10 -45.08 -12.07 0.07
C LEU A 10 -44.15 -11.55 -1.04
N ILE A 11 -44.71 -11.20 -2.20
CA ILE A 11 -43.95 -10.64 -3.33
C ILE A 11 -43.37 -9.28 -2.96
N GLY A 12 -44.15 -8.40 -2.31
CA GLY A 12 -43.67 -7.10 -1.84
C GLY A 12 -42.52 -7.21 -0.84
N PHE A 13 -42.62 -8.15 0.11
CA PHE A 13 -41.56 -8.39 1.09
C PHE A 13 -40.28 -8.92 0.44
N ALA A 14 -40.40 -9.85 -0.53
CA ALA A 14 -39.25 -10.37 -1.27
C ALA A 14 -38.53 -9.26 -2.05
N VAL A 15 -39.25 -8.34 -2.69
CA VAL A 15 -38.65 -7.20 -3.43
C VAL A 15 -37.90 -6.26 -2.50
N VAL A 16 -38.45 -5.97 -1.32
CA VAL A 16 -37.79 -5.11 -0.32
C VAL A 16 -36.52 -5.77 0.23
N VAL A 17 -36.56 -7.07 0.52
CA VAL A 17 -35.38 -7.81 0.98
C VAL A 17 -34.28 -7.81 -0.08
N VAL A 18 -34.62 -8.03 -1.35
CA VAL A 18 -33.65 -7.99 -2.47
C VAL A 18 -33.03 -6.59 -2.61
N ALA A 19 -33.83 -5.53 -2.49
CA ALA A 19 -33.32 -4.16 -2.55
C ALA A 19 -32.39 -3.81 -1.38
N VAL A 20 -32.72 -4.24 -0.16
CA VAL A 20 -31.90 -4.02 1.03
C VAL A 20 -30.57 -4.79 0.94
N VAL A 21 -30.61 -6.05 0.48
CA VAL A 21 -29.38 -6.86 0.25
C VAL A 21 -28.51 -6.23 -0.83
N ALA A 22 -29.10 -5.73 -1.92
CA ALA A 22 -28.36 -5.04 -2.97
C ALA A 22 -27.66 -3.78 -2.42
N VAL A 23 -28.36 -2.95 -1.63
CA VAL A 23 -27.80 -1.72 -1.03
C VAL A 23 -26.68 -2.04 -0.02
N LEU A 24 -26.82 -3.07 0.82
CA LEU A 24 -25.78 -3.51 1.75
C LEU A 24 -24.51 -4.01 1.03
N SER A 25 -24.67 -4.63 -0.14
CA SER A 25 -23.56 -5.13 -0.95
C SER A 25 -22.69 -4.01 -1.53
N VAL A 26 -23.30 -2.88 -1.92
CA VAL A 26 -22.57 -1.73 -2.49
C VAL A 26 -21.80 -0.95 -1.43
N LEU A 27 -22.24 -0.95 -0.18
CA LEU A 27 -21.61 -0.23 0.93
C LEU A 27 -20.35 -0.92 1.50
N SER A 28 -20.15 -2.20 1.19
CA SER A 28 -19.05 -3.01 1.78
C SER A 28 -17.72 -2.90 1.03
N SER A 29 -17.65 -2.14 -0.07
CA SER A 29 -16.44 -2.02 -0.89
C SER A 29 -15.61 -0.78 -0.52
N SER A 30 -15.13 -0.73 0.72
CA SER A 30 -13.93 0.04 1.06
C SER A 30 -12.83 -0.94 1.45
N LYS A 31 -12.31 -1.69 0.45
CA LYS A 31 -11.01 -2.35 0.63
C LYS A 31 -10.00 -1.24 0.81
N LYS A 32 -9.57 -1.01 2.05
CA LYS A 32 -8.35 -0.27 2.36
C LYS A 32 -7.23 -1.03 1.64
N SER A 33 -6.88 -0.58 0.44
CA SER A 33 -5.69 -1.04 -0.25
C SER A 33 -4.57 -0.91 0.76
N GLN A 34 -4.01 -2.03 1.22
CA GLN A 34 -2.73 -1.97 1.92
C GLN A 34 -1.73 -1.58 0.86
N ASP A 35 -1.54 -0.27 0.70
CA ASP A 35 -0.58 0.27 -0.25
C ASP A 35 0.79 -0.28 0.12
N SER A 36 1.35 -1.06 -0.79
CA SER A 36 2.67 -1.65 -0.62
C SER A 36 3.74 -0.57 -0.61
N VAL A 37 4.76 -0.77 0.24
CA VAL A 37 5.93 0.10 0.32
C VAL A 37 7.02 -0.51 -0.55
N ASN A 38 7.37 0.13 -1.66
CA ASN A 38 8.49 -0.33 -2.48
C ASN A 38 9.79 0.25 -1.93
N PHE A 39 10.68 -0.61 -1.46
CA PHE A 39 11.98 -0.24 -0.92
C PHE A 39 13.09 -0.69 -1.88
N PHE A 40 13.77 0.27 -2.49
CA PHE A 40 14.82 0.03 -3.47
C PHE A 40 16.19 0.18 -2.80
N TYR A 41 17.06 -0.80 -3.01
CA TYR A 41 18.36 -0.91 -2.35
C TYR A 41 19.43 -1.45 -3.29
N GLY A 42 20.70 -1.26 -2.94
CA GLY A 42 21.84 -1.92 -3.57
C GLY A 42 22.48 -2.95 -2.64
N GLU A 43 22.98 -4.06 -3.16
CA GLU A 43 23.59 -5.13 -2.33
C GLU A 43 24.80 -4.64 -1.53
N THR A 44 25.62 -3.77 -2.13
CA THR A 44 26.88 -3.26 -1.56
C THR A 44 26.72 -1.90 -0.88
N CYS A 45 25.50 -1.42 -0.68
CA CYS A 45 25.17 -0.10 -0.14
C CYS A 45 25.08 -0.13 1.40
N PRO A 46 26.03 0.48 2.16
CA PRO A 46 26.01 0.44 3.62
C PRO A 46 24.79 1.16 4.22
N HIS A 47 24.39 2.28 3.62
CA HIS A 47 23.19 3.04 4.02
C HIS A 47 21.90 2.23 3.86
N CYS A 48 21.85 1.41 2.82
CA CYS A 48 20.73 0.50 2.59
C CYS A 48 20.68 -0.59 3.67
N LYS A 49 21.85 -1.15 4.05
CA LYS A 49 21.96 -2.12 5.13
C LYS A 49 21.52 -1.54 6.48
N ALA A 50 21.85 -0.29 6.76
CA ALA A 50 21.40 0.39 7.98
C ALA A 50 19.86 0.51 8.03
N VAL A 51 19.21 0.86 6.92
CA VAL A 51 17.75 0.88 6.81
C VAL A 51 17.14 -0.51 6.95
N GLU A 52 17.72 -1.54 6.31
CA GLU A 52 17.26 -2.93 6.44
C GLU A 52 17.32 -3.41 7.90
N GLN A 53 18.41 -3.09 8.61
CA GLN A 53 18.55 -3.36 10.03
C GLN A 53 17.49 -2.63 10.85
N PHE A 54 17.27 -1.33 10.60
CA PHE A 54 16.23 -0.56 11.28
C PHE A 54 14.82 -1.17 11.09
N ILE A 55 14.49 -1.62 9.87
CA ILE A 55 13.23 -2.30 9.56
C ILE A 55 13.11 -3.60 10.36
N ALA A 56 14.19 -4.39 10.43
CA ALA A 56 14.22 -5.67 11.13
C ALA A 56 14.11 -5.49 12.66
N ASP A 57 14.93 -4.61 13.24
CA ASP A 57 15.01 -4.35 14.69
C ASP A 57 13.68 -3.84 15.25
N ASN A 58 12.90 -3.12 14.44
CA ASN A 58 11.59 -2.58 14.81
C ASN A 58 10.42 -3.46 14.33
N ASN A 59 10.70 -4.63 13.76
CA ASN A 59 9.72 -5.58 13.23
C ASN A 59 8.67 -4.92 12.29
N ILE A 60 9.10 -3.98 11.46
CA ILE A 60 8.19 -3.15 10.66
C ILE A 60 7.47 -4.01 9.60
N ASN A 61 8.15 -5.03 9.08
CA ASN A 61 7.61 -6.01 8.13
C ASN A 61 6.36 -6.74 8.66
N ALA A 62 6.14 -6.80 9.99
CA ALA A 62 4.94 -7.41 10.55
C ALA A 62 3.68 -6.53 10.39
N THR A 63 3.85 -5.23 10.11
CA THR A 63 2.75 -4.25 10.02
C THR A 63 2.62 -3.61 8.64
N LEU A 64 3.74 -3.48 7.92
CA LEU A 64 3.79 -2.95 6.56
C LEU A 64 4.17 -4.03 5.57
N ASN A 65 3.48 -4.06 4.44
CA ASN A 65 3.89 -4.84 3.28
C ASN A 65 5.04 -4.13 2.56
N ILE A 66 6.28 -4.43 2.96
CA ILE A 66 7.50 -3.87 2.36
C ILE A 66 8.00 -4.82 1.27
N ILE A 67 8.09 -4.31 0.04
CA ILE A 67 8.61 -5.03 -1.12
C ILE A 67 10.03 -4.52 -1.39
N GLY A 68 11.02 -5.33 -1.00
CA GLY A 68 12.42 -5.05 -1.28
C GLY A 68 12.76 -5.28 -2.75
N LYS A 69 13.46 -4.33 -3.37
CA LYS A 69 13.85 -4.35 -4.79
C LYS A 69 15.33 -3.96 -4.93
N GLU A 70 16.17 -4.96 -5.15
CA GLU A 70 17.60 -4.76 -5.46
C GLU A 70 17.73 -4.06 -6.82
N VAL A 71 18.55 -3.01 -6.96
CA VAL A 71 18.68 -2.24 -8.21
C VAL A 71 20.07 -2.26 -8.85
N SER A 72 21.11 -2.68 -8.12
CA SER A 72 22.49 -2.66 -8.62
C SER A 72 22.75 -3.73 -9.69
N SER A 73 22.06 -4.87 -9.60
CA SER A 73 22.17 -5.99 -10.53
C SER A 73 20.88 -6.23 -11.34
N ASN A 74 19.75 -5.66 -10.91
CA ASN A 74 18.45 -5.85 -11.55
C ASN A 74 17.96 -4.57 -12.26
N ARG A 75 18.06 -4.58 -13.60
CA ARG A 75 17.68 -3.43 -14.44
C ARG A 75 16.18 -3.14 -14.43
N ASP A 76 15.33 -4.14 -14.25
CA ASP A 76 13.88 -3.95 -14.21
C ASP A 76 13.48 -3.19 -12.95
N ASN A 77 14.06 -3.56 -11.81
CA ASN A 77 13.88 -2.83 -10.56
C ASN A 77 14.41 -1.39 -10.64
N LEU A 78 15.57 -1.18 -11.28
CA LEU A 78 16.11 0.17 -11.52
C LEU A 78 15.19 1.01 -12.42
N ALA A 79 14.63 0.41 -13.48
CA ALA A 79 13.67 1.08 -14.35
C ALA A 79 12.37 1.44 -13.60
N GLU A 80 11.91 0.56 -12.71
CA GLU A 80 10.77 0.82 -11.83
C GLU A 80 11.05 1.93 -10.82
N MET A 81 12.21 1.92 -10.16
CA MET A 81 12.67 3.00 -9.27
C MET A 81 12.66 4.35 -10.01
N SER A 82 13.22 4.37 -11.23
CA SER A 82 13.23 5.54 -12.10
C SER A 82 11.82 6.02 -12.46
N SER A 83 10.87 5.09 -12.63
CA SER A 83 9.46 5.42 -12.87
C SER A 83 8.80 6.09 -11.66
N TYR A 84 9.06 5.61 -10.44
CA TYR A 84 8.59 6.26 -9.23
C TYR A 84 9.23 7.64 -9.03
N ALA A 85 10.54 7.76 -9.23
CA ALA A 85 11.25 9.04 -9.14
C ALA A 85 10.63 10.11 -10.04
N ARG A 86 10.33 9.76 -11.31
CA ARG A 86 9.61 10.65 -12.24
C ARG A 86 8.23 11.07 -11.73
N LYS A 87 7.44 10.13 -11.21
CA LYS A 87 6.11 10.41 -10.63
C LYS A 87 6.20 11.34 -9.42
N CYS A 88 7.31 11.29 -8.69
CA CYS A 88 7.59 12.15 -7.55
C CYS A 88 8.25 13.49 -7.92
N GLY A 89 8.47 13.76 -9.21
CA GLY A 89 9.06 15.02 -9.68
C GLY A 89 10.58 15.11 -9.54
N LEU A 90 11.27 14.01 -9.21
CA LEU A 90 12.73 13.95 -9.01
C LEU A 90 13.51 13.81 -10.33
N SER A 91 13.05 14.48 -11.39
CA SER A 91 13.63 14.36 -12.72
C SER A 91 14.83 15.29 -12.86
N GLY A 92 16.05 14.72 -12.87
CA GLY A 92 17.30 15.50 -12.91
C GLY A 92 18.15 15.38 -11.64
N ASP A 93 17.59 14.82 -10.57
CA ASP A 93 18.34 14.45 -9.37
C ASP A 93 19.17 13.19 -9.62
N THR A 94 20.30 13.06 -8.91
CA THR A 94 21.06 11.82 -8.87
C THR A 94 20.24 10.79 -8.10
N LEU A 95 19.48 9.97 -8.83
CA LEU A 95 18.69 8.89 -8.25
C LEU A 95 19.63 7.90 -7.53
N GLU A 96 19.47 7.77 -6.22
CA GLU A 96 20.34 6.95 -5.38
C GLU A 96 19.53 6.10 -4.39
N VAL A 97 20.19 5.09 -3.84
CA VAL A 97 19.64 4.19 -2.82
C VAL A 97 20.22 4.56 -1.44
N PRO A 98 19.50 4.31 -0.33
CA PRO A 98 18.15 3.72 -0.26
C PRO A 98 17.05 4.66 -0.77
N PHE A 99 16.02 4.10 -1.40
CA PHE A 99 14.88 4.86 -1.91
C PHE A 99 13.58 4.14 -1.59
N VAL A 100 12.56 4.89 -1.17
CA VAL A 100 11.22 4.36 -0.90
C VAL A 100 10.18 5.07 -1.75
N ALA A 101 9.29 4.30 -2.37
CA ALA A 101 8.06 4.81 -2.96
C ALA A 101 6.84 4.21 -2.23
N ALA A 102 6.01 5.08 -1.64
CA ALA A 102 4.82 4.69 -0.89
C ALA A 102 3.76 5.79 -0.90
N ASN A 103 2.48 5.43 -1.09
CA ASN A 103 1.34 6.36 -1.05
C ASN A 103 1.51 7.60 -1.95
N GLY A 104 2.07 7.42 -3.15
CA GLY A 104 2.33 8.52 -4.09
C GLY A 104 3.44 9.48 -3.68
N ARG A 105 4.21 9.15 -2.62
CA ARG A 105 5.37 9.91 -2.15
C ARG A 105 6.65 9.11 -2.32
N CYS A 106 7.77 9.81 -2.42
CA CYS A 106 9.10 9.23 -2.46
C CYS A 106 9.97 9.79 -1.34
N TYR A 107 10.91 8.97 -0.87
CA TYR A 107 11.88 9.30 0.17
C TYR A 107 13.23 8.76 -0.27
N MET A 108 14.29 9.55 -0.16
CA MET A 108 15.60 9.19 -0.70
C MET A 108 16.71 9.42 0.33
N GLY A 109 17.68 8.51 0.37
CA GLY A 109 18.76 8.54 1.35
C GLY A 109 18.36 7.96 2.71
N GLU A 110 19.37 7.62 3.52
CA GLU A 110 19.19 6.90 4.78
C GLU A 110 18.26 7.64 5.75
N GLU A 111 18.45 8.95 5.91
CA GLU A 111 17.74 9.76 6.90
C GLU A 111 16.24 9.84 6.58
N GLU A 112 15.87 10.23 5.35
CA GLU A 112 14.47 10.36 4.96
C GLU A 112 13.75 9.02 4.97
N VAL A 113 14.40 7.97 4.47
CA VAL A 113 13.84 6.63 4.44
C VAL A 113 13.62 6.08 5.85
N THR A 114 14.61 6.26 6.75
CA THR A 114 14.47 5.86 8.16
C THR A 114 13.37 6.66 8.85
N SER A 115 13.28 7.98 8.59
CA SER A 115 12.23 8.84 9.13
C SER A 115 10.84 8.42 8.66
N PHE A 116 10.69 8.05 7.39
CA PHE A 116 9.47 7.46 6.86
C PHE A 116 9.07 6.21 7.64
N PHE A 117 9.96 5.23 7.78
CA PHE A 117 9.66 3.99 8.51
C PHE A 117 9.35 4.24 9.99
N ARG A 118 10.10 5.14 10.65
CA ARG A 118 9.84 5.56 12.02
C ARG A 118 8.44 6.16 12.19
N SER A 119 8.00 6.98 11.23
CA SER A 119 6.66 7.58 11.26
C SER A 119 5.55 6.52 11.22
N LYS A 120 5.82 5.34 10.62
CA LYS A 120 4.85 4.25 10.54
C LYS A 120 4.74 3.43 11.81
N ILE A 121 5.79 3.39 12.63
CA ILE A 121 5.75 2.77 13.97
C ILE A 121 4.85 3.59 14.91
N ASN A 122 4.95 4.92 14.85
CA ASN A 122 4.23 5.82 15.76
C ASN A 122 2.74 5.97 15.43
N GLN A 123 2.30 5.57 14.23
CA GLN A 123 0.89 5.60 13.82
C GLN A 123 0.13 4.31 14.18
N THR A 124 0.82 3.29 14.70
CA THR A 124 0.24 1.98 15.08
C THR A 124 0.08 1.79 16.59
N LYS A 125 0.43 2.79 17.41
CA LYS A 125 0.07 2.88 18.84
C LYS A 125 -1.18 3.73 19.02
#